data_AF-A0A0P9F0C3-F1
#
_entry.id   AF-A0A0P9F0C3-F1
#
_cell.length_a   1.000
_cell.length_b   1.000
_cell.length_c   1.000
_cell.angle_alpha   90.00
_cell.angle_beta   90.00
_cell.angle_gamma   90.00
#
_symmetry.space_group_name_H-M   'P 1'
#
loop_
_entity.id
_entity.type
_entity.pdbx_description
1 polymer ?
#
loop_
_entity_poly.entity_id
_entity_poly.type
_entity_poly.pdbx_seq_one_letter_code
_entity_poly.pdbx_strand_id
1 'polypeptide(L)'
;MKNRALAIGLFALLALAEIGDLAGLIVTLGDPAPAAAQLGISPRAETIRAIILLAFALIIALNSAIALLGALLRHALMVQFGALMAGVGLVLYGLYQIGSALFQHGQLLYAGVGAIYLGLAALAFRFARSGAPRAAPAQPKPEAG
;
A
#
# COMPACT_ATOMS: atom_id res chain seq x y z
N MET A 1 -23.23 -2.02 6.19
CA MET A 1 -22.70 -3.38 5.90
C MET A 1 -21.87 -3.45 4.63
N LYS A 2 -22.34 -2.93 3.48
CA LYS A 2 -21.63 -2.93 2.19
C LYS A 2 -20.18 -2.38 2.25
N ASN A 3 -19.96 -1.24 2.90
CA ASN A 3 -18.61 -0.66 3.04
C ASN A 3 -17.64 -1.53 3.85
N ARG A 4 -18.16 -2.31 4.82
CA ARG A 4 -17.34 -3.21 5.64
C ARG A 4 -16.90 -4.44 4.83
N ALA A 5 -17.81 -5.05 4.08
CA ALA A 5 -17.48 -6.17 3.20
C ALA A 5 -16.44 -5.75 2.14
N LEU A 6 -16.57 -4.55 1.57
CA LEU A 6 -15.58 -4.00 0.64
C LEU A 6 -14.22 -3.75 1.31
N ALA A 7 -14.18 -3.21 2.54
CA ALA A 7 -12.93 -3.03 3.27
C ALA A 7 -12.25 -4.36 3.56
N ILE A 8 -13.00 -5.37 4.03
CA ILE A 8 -12.47 -6.72 4.27
C ILE A 8 -11.90 -7.29 2.97
N GLY A 9 -12.65 -7.25 1.88
CA GLY A 9 -12.20 -7.75 0.59
C GLY A 9 -10.92 -7.05 0.09
N LEU A 10 -10.90 -5.71 0.12
CA LEU A 10 -9.75 -4.93 -0.31
C LEU A 10 -8.50 -5.25 0.52
N PHE A 11 -8.59 -5.15 1.85
CA PHE A 11 -7.41 -5.33 2.71
C PHE A 11 -6.95 -6.78 2.83
N ALA A 12 -7.85 -7.76 2.67
CA ALA A 12 -7.46 -9.16 2.58
C ALA A 12 -6.69 -9.43 1.28
N LEU A 13 -7.20 -8.95 0.14
CA LEU A 13 -6.50 -9.10 -1.15
C LEU A 13 -5.16 -8.37 -1.15
N LEU A 14 -5.11 -7.17 -0.58
CA LEU A 14 -3.88 -6.39 -0.47
C LEU A 14 -2.85 -7.09 0.42
N ALA A 15 -3.24 -7.54 1.61
CA ALA A 15 -2.33 -8.29 2.47
C ALA A 15 -1.81 -9.57 1.78
N LEU A 16 -2.68 -10.32 1.10
CA LEU A 16 -2.29 -11.54 0.39
C LEU A 16 -1.34 -11.25 -0.78
N ALA A 17 -1.64 -10.22 -1.58
CA ALA A 17 -0.80 -9.82 -2.71
C ALA A 17 0.60 -9.41 -2.25
N GLU A 18 0.70 -8.58 -1.21
CA GLU A 18 2.00 -8.13 -0.69
C GLU A 18 2.78 -9.25 0.00
N ILE A 19 2.11 -10.24 0.63
CA ILE A 19 2.79 -11.44 1.13
C ILE A 19 3.39 -12.25 -0.03
N GLY A 20 2.67 -12.35 -1.14
CA GLY A 20 3.20 -12.96 -2.36
C GLY A 20 4.41 -12.21 -2.92
N ASP A 21 4.34 -10.87 -2.94
CA ASP A 21 5.47 -10.03 -3.38
C ASP A 21 6.68 -10.17 -2.45
N LEU A 22 6.47 -10.18 -1.13
CA LEU A 22 7.52 -10.44 -0.14
C LEU A 22 8.24 -11.77 -0.42
N ALA A 23 7.49 -12.84 -0.69
CA ALA A 23 8.09 -14.14 -1.02
C ALA A 23 8.92 -14.06 -2.31
N GLY A 24 8.40 -13.42 -3.35
CA GLY A 24 9.13 -13.22 -4.61
C GLY A 24 10.41 -12.39 -4.44
N LEU A 25 10.36 -11.34 -3.64
CA LEU A 25 11.50 -10.48 -3.33
C LEU A 25 12.55 -11.19 -2.48
N ILE A 26 12.16 -12.02 -1.52
CA ILE A 26 13.09 -12.85 -0.74
C ILE A 26 13.81 -13.84 -1.66
N VAL A 27 13.10 -14.49 -2.58
CA VAL A 27 13.71 -15.37 -3.58
C VAL A 27 14.70 -14.59 -4.47
N THR A 28 14.31 -13.39 -4.91
CA THR A 28 15.17 -12.51 -5.71
C THR A 28 16.42 -12.07 -4.95
N LEU A 29 16.33 -11.86 -3.63
CA LEU A 29 17.50 -11.54 -2.81
C LEU A 29 18.45 -12.74 -2.63
N GLY A 30 17.92 -13.97 -2.71
CA GLY A 30 18.72 -15.20 -2.70
C GLY A 30 19.57 -15.38 -3.96
N ASP A 31 19.03 -15.02 -5.12
CA ASP A 31 19.75 -14.95 -6.39
C ASP A 31 19.23 -13.80 -7.27
N PRO A 32 19.89 -12.62 -7.24
CA PRO A 32 19.42 -11.45 -7.98
C PRO A 32 19.80 -11.49 -9.46
N ALA A 33 20.68 -12.39 -9.89
CA ALA A 33 21.23 -12.39 -11.26
C ALA A 33 20.17 -12.58 -12.36
N PRO A 34 19.19 -13.50 -12.23
CA PRO A 34 18.15 -13.70 -13.25
C PRO A 34 17.25 -12.47 -13.41
N ALA A 35 16.84 -11.86 -12.31
CA ALA A 35 15.98 -10.66 -12.31
C ALA A 35 16.74 -9.45 -12.86
N ALA A 36 18.00 -9.27 -12.46
CA ALA A 36 18.86 -8.20 -12.95
C ALA A 36 19.06 -8.29 -14.48
N ALA A 37 19.24 -9.51 -15.01
CA ALA A 37 19.38 -9.73 -16.45
C ALA A 37 18.10 -9.37 -17.23
N GLN A 38 16.92 -9.72 -16.71
CA GLN A 38 15.63 -9.35 -17.32
C GLN A 38 15.39 -7.83 -17.34
N LEU A 39 15.89 -7.15 -16.30
CA LEU A 39 15.77 -5.71 -16.13
C LEU A 39 16.88 -4.92 -16.84
N GLY A 40 17.92 -5.58 -17.34
CA GLY A 40 19.07 -4.92 -17.98
C GLY A 40 19.94 -4.12 -17.01
N ILE A 41 19.96 -4.49 -15.72
CA ILE A 41 20.72 -3.80 -14.67
C ILE A 41 21.77 -4.72 -14.02
N SER A 42 22.65 -4.14 -13.21
CA SER A 42 23.60 -4.93 -12.43
C SER A 42 22.90 -5.71 -11.29
N PRO A 43 23.39 -6.91 -10.91
CA PRO A 43 22.87 -7.64 -9.75
C PRO A 43 22.87 -6.83 -8.47
N ARG A 44 23.88 -5.96 -8.26
CA ARG A 44 23.94 -5.07 -7.09
C ARG A 44 22.81 -4.04 -7.08
N ALA A 45 22.49 -3.45 -8.23
CA ALA A 45 21.37 -2.53 -8.36
C ALA A 45 20.04 -3.24 -8.08
N GLU A 46 19.89 -4.46 -8.57
CA GLU A 46 18.71 -5.28 -8.31
C GLU A 46 18.57 -5.65 -6.83
N THR A 47 19.66 -6.00 -6.15
CA THR A 47 19.64 -6.24 -4.70
C THR A 47 19.14 -5.03 -3.94
N ILE A 48 19.62 -3.82 -4.26
CA ILE A 48 19.17 -2.58 -3.61
C ILE A 48 17.68 -2.35 -3.89
N ARG A 49 17.25 -2.52 -5.14
CA ARG A 49 15.85 -2.40 -5.55
C ARG A 49 14.96 -3.36 -4.76
N ALA A 50 15.34 -4.63 -4.70
CA ALA A 50 14.60 -5.67 -4.00
C ALA A 50 14.52 -5.40 -2.49
N ILE A 51 15.59 -4.93 -1.83
CA ILE A 51 15.56 -4.54 -0.41
C ILE A 51 14.56 -3.40 -0.16
N ILE A 52 14.59 -2.36 -1.00
CA ILE A 52 13.68 -1.21 -0.87
C ILE A 52 12.22 -1.66 -1.02
N LEU A 53 11.94 -2.44 -2.07
CA LEU A 53 10.59 -2.95 -2.31
C LEU A 53 10.13 -3.91 -1.20
N LEU A 54 11.03 -4.73 -0.65
CA LEU A 54 10.72 -5.65 0.44
C LEU A 54 10.27 -4.88 1.68
N ALA A 55 10.97 -3.79 2.02
CA ALA A 55 10.60 -2.94 3.14
C ALA A 55 9.22 -2.29 2.94
N PHE A 56 8.92 -1.82 1.73
CA PHE A 56 7.60 -1.25 1.42
C PHE A 56 6.50 -2.32 1.44
N ALA A 57 6.71 -3.47 0.82
CA ALA A 57 5.76 -4.59 0.83
C ALA A 57 5.46 -5.05 2.25
N LEU A 58 6.46 -5.09 3.14
CA LEU A 58 6.26 -5.41 4.55
C LEU A 58 5.37 -4.39 5.26
N ILE A 59 5.64 -3.10 5.06
CA ILE A 59 4.81 -2.01 5.61
C ILE A 59 3.37 -2.15 5.10
N ILE A 60 3.16 -2.37 3.80
CA ILE A 60 1.83 -2.48 3.22
C ILE A 60 1.11 -3.72 3.75
N ALA A 61 1.77 -4.87 3.76
CA ALA A 61 1.20 -6.14 4.24
C ALA A 61 0.74 -6.05 5.70
N LEU A 62 1.62 -5.58 6.60
CA LEU A 62 1.31 -5.46 8.02
C LEU A 62 0.16 -4.48 8.28
N ASN A 63 0.18 -3.31 7.64
CA ASN A 63 -0.87 -2.32 7.84
C ASN A 63 -2.20 -2.71 7.18
N SER A 64 -2.15 -3.48 6.08
CA SER A 64 -3.33 -4.10 5.48
C SER A 64 -3.94 -5.15 6.41
N ALA A 65 -3.11 -5.96 7.07
CA ALA A 65 -3.58 -6.90 8.08
C ALA A 65 -4.21 -6.19 9.29
N ILE A 66 -3.62 -5.09 9.77
CA ILE A 66 -4.22 -4.25 10.83
C ILE A 66 -5.59 -3.70 10.38
N ALA A 67 -5.69 -3.19 9.15
CA ALA A 67 -6.94 -2.67 8.62
C ALA A 67 -8.00 -3.77 8.46
N LEU A 68 -7.60 -4.96 8.01
CA LEU A 68 -8.45 -6.14 7.90
C LEU A 68 -8.96 -6.58 9.28
N LEU A 69 -8.08 -6.72 10.26
CA LEU A 69 -8.45 -7.05 11.63
C LEU A 69 -9.40 -6.01 12.21
N GLY A 70 -9.12 -4.72 12.02
CA GLY A 70 -10.04 -3.64 12.40
C GLY A 70 -11.41 -3.80 11.75
N ALA A 71 -11.48 -4.18 10.48
CA ALA A 71 -12.75 -4.37 9.76
C ALA A 71 -13.51 -5.60 10.26
N LEU A 72 -12.81 -6.69 10.58
CA LEU A 72 -13.38 -7.91 11.15
C LEU A 72 -13.91 -7.65 12.57
N LEU A 73 -13.11 -7.01 13.42
CA LEU A 73 -13.43 -6.70 14.82
C LEU A 73 -14.33 -5.47 15.00
N ARG A 74 -14.68 -4.77 13.90
CA ARG A 74 -15.49 -3.54 13.90
C ARG A 74 -14.84 -2.37 14.66
N HIS A 75 -13.51 -2.33 14.67
CA HIS A 75 -12.73 -1.28 15.32
C HIS A 75 -12.32 -0.18 14.33
N ALA A 76 -13.10 0.90 14.27
CA ALA A 76 -12.96 1.94 13.24
C ALA A 76 -11.56 2.59 13.20
N LEU A 77 -10.96 2.87 14.36
CA LEU A 77 -9.63 3.47 14.44
C LEU A 77 -8.53 2.57 13.86
N MET A 78 -8.65 1.24 14.00
CA MET A 78 -7.66 0.30 13.44
C MET A 78 -7.78 0.24 11.92
N VAL A 79 -9.02 0.25 11.40
CA VAL A 79 -9.26 0.37 9.95
C VAL A 79 -8.65 1.66 9.42
N GLN A 80 -8.90 2.79 10.09
CA GLN A 80 -8.40 4.08 9.64
C GLN A 80 -6.87 4.15 9.64
N PHE A 81 -6.24 3.76 10.75
CA PHE A 81 -4.79 3.78 10.88
C PHE A 81 -4.13 2.82 9.89
N GLY A 82 -4.58 1.55 9.84
CA GLY A 82 -4.04 0.56 8.92
C GLY A 82 -4.24 0.96 7.46
N ALA A 83 -5.41 1.47 7.10
CA ALA A 83 -5.69 1.95 5.74
C ALA A 83 -4.81 3.15 5.35
N LEU A 84 -4.59 4.09 6.27
CA LEU A 84 -3.74 5.25 6.04
C LEU A 84 -2.28 4.81 5.80
N MET A 85 -1.74 4.00 6.70
CA MET A 85 -0.35 3.55 6.63
C MET A 85 -0.10 2.63 5.43
N ALA A 86 -1.03 1.73 5.11
CA ALA A 86 -0.98 0.93 3.89
C ALA A 86 -1.03 1.83 2.65
N GLY A 87 -1.91 2.84 2.65
CA GLY A 87 -2.00 3.84 1.58
C GLY A 87 -0.68 4.59 1.35
N VAL A 88 -0.02 5.04 2.43
CA VAL A 88 1.31 5.69 2.32
C VAL A 88 2.34 4.72 1.74
N GLY A 89 2.39 3.47 2.23
CA GLY A 89 3.28 2.45 1.70
C GLY A 89 3.06 2.20 0.20
N LEU A 90 1.80 2.10 -0.23
CA LEU A 90 1.43 1.94 -1.64
C LEU A 90 1.87 3.12 -2.50
N VAL A 91 1.76 4.36 -1.99
CA VAL A 91 2.27 5.55 -2.70
C VAL A 91 3.78 5.46 -2.88
N LEU A 92 4.52 5.18 -1.81
CA LEU A 92 5.98 5.10 -1.87
C LEU A 92 6.44 3.98 -2.81
N TYR A 93 5.82 2.81 -2.72
CA TYR A 93 6.08 1.68 -3.61
C TYR A 93 5.80 2.07 -5.06
N GLY A 94 4.62 2.63 -5.34
CA GLY A 94 4.21 3.02 -6.70
C GLY A 94 5.12 4.08 -7.32
N LEU A 95 5.46 5.12 -6.56
CA LEU A 95 6.38 6.18 -7.02
C LEU A 95 7.79 5.63 -7.27
N TYR A 96 8.27 4.73 -6.42
CA TYR A 96 9.56 4.10 -6.60
C TYR A 96 9.59 3.20 -7.86
N GLN A 97 8.55 2.39 -8.09
CA GLN A 97 8.39 1.58 -9.30
C GLN A 97 8.40 2.46 -10.56
N ILE A 98 7.60 3.53 -10.59
CA ILE A 98 7.55 4.46 -11.74
C ILE A 98 8.92 5.12 -11.95
N GLY A 99 9.55 5.62 -10.89
CA GLY A 99 10.87 6.23 -10.97
C GLY A 99 11.91 5.25 -11.51
N SER A 100 11.99 4.04 -10.94
CA SER A 100 12.93 3.01 -11.41
C SER A 100 12.65 2.61 -12.87
N ALA A 101 11.39 2.46 -13.27
CA ALA A 101 11.01 2.16 -14.65
C ALA A 101 11.47 3.23 -15.64
N LEU A 102 11.25 4.51 -15.32
CA LEU A 102 11.58 5.64 -16.20
C LEU A 102 13.08 5.93 -16.25
N PHE A 103 13.79 5.80 -15.12
CA PHE A 103 15.18 6.24 -15.00
C PHE A 103 16.23 5.11 -15.07
N GLN A 104 15.83 3.85 -14.85
CA GLN A 104 16.79 2.73 -14.76
C GLN A 104 16.60 1.65 -15.83
N HIS A 105 15.35 1.33 -16.20
CA HIS A 105 15.07 0.16 -17.03
C HIS A 105 14.53 0.49 -18.43
N GLY A 106 13.91 1.67 -18.63
CA GLY A 106 13.20 2.03 -19.86
C GLY A 106 11.95 1.18 -20.13
N GLN A 107 11.54 0.34 -19.18
CA GLN A 107 10.44 -0.61 -19.34
C GLN A 107 9.14 -0.05 -18.76
N LEU A 108 8.26 0.43 -19.65
CA LEU A 108 6.97 1.05 -19.31
C LEU A 108 6.01 0.13 -18.54
N LEU A 109 6.18 -1.19 -18.66
CA LEU A 109 5.35 -2.17 -17.95
C LEU A 109 5.41 -1.97 -16.42
N TYR A 110 6.60 -1.70 -15.88
CA TYR A 110 6.80 -1.47 -14.44
C TYR A 110 6.22 -0.13 -13.98
N ALA A 111 6.20 0.88 -14.84
CA ALA A 111 5.47 2.12 -14.56
C ALA A 111 3.95 1.86 -14.47
N GLY A 112 3.42 0.94 -15.27
CA GLY A 112 2.04 0.46 -15.17
C GLY A 112 1.74 -0.20 -13.83
N VAL A 113 2.64 -1.06 -13.34
CA VAL A 113 2.54 -1.66 -11.99
C VAL A 113 2.52 -0.54 -10.94
N GLY A 114 3.44 0.41 -11.00
CA GLY A 114 3.45 1.52 -10.05
C GLY A 114 2.16 2.36 -10.08
N ALA A 115 1.54 2.57 -11.24
CA ALA A 115 0.25 3.25 -11.35
C ALA A 115 -0.90 2.46 -10.68
N ILE A 116 -0.89 1.12 -10.76
CA ILE A 116 -1.85 0.27 -10.05
C ILE A 116 -1.72 0.48 -8.53
N TYR A 117 -0.48 0.50 -8.01
CA TYR A 117 -0.20 0.79 -6.60
C TYR A 117 -0.76 2.15 -6.17
N LEU A 118 -0.60 3.20 -7.00
CA LEU A 118 -1.19 4.52 -6.73
C LEU A 118 -2.74 4.48 -6.74
N GLY A 119 -3.35 3.72 -7.65
CA GLY A 119 -4.80 3.52 -7.67
C GLY A 119 -5.30 2.81 -6.41
N LEU A 120 -4.60 1.78 -5.96
CA LEU A 120 -4.88 1.09 -4.70
C LEU A 120 -4.70 2.01 -3.49
N ALA A 121 -3.69 2.88 -3.51
CA ALA A 121 -3.49 3.88 -2.46
C ALA A 121 -4.66 4.84 -2.35
N ALA A 122 -5.21 5.30 -3.49
CA ALA A 122 -6.39 6.15 -3.50
C ALA A 122 -7.62 5.45 -2.86
N LEU A 123 -7.78 4.15 -3.12
CA LEU A 123 -8.82 3.34 -2.48
C LEU A 123 -8.59 3.20 -0.98
N ALA A 124 -7.35 2.92 -0.55
CA ALA A 124 -6.98 2.83 0.86
C ALA A 124 -7.26 4.14 1.61
N PHE A 125 -6.86 5.30 1.05
CA PHE A 125 -7.15 6.61 1.62
C PHE A 125 -8.64 6.93 1.68
N ARG A 126 -9.42 6.44 0.72
CA ARG A 126 -10.89 6.58 0.76
C ARG A 126 -11.48 5.87 1.99
N PHE A 127 -10.99 4.68 2.32
CA PHE A 127 -11.41 3.96 3.52
C PHE A 127 -10.91 4.63 4.80
N ALA A 128 -9.68 5.13 4.82
CA ALA A 128 -9.15 5.89 5.97
C ALA A 128 -10.01 7.13 6.29
N ARG A 129 -10.47 7.86 5.28
CA ARG A 129 -11.32 9.05 5.47
C ARG A 129 -12.74 8.73 5.93
N SER A 130 -13.26 7.54 5.63
CA SER A 130 -14.63 7.15 5.95
C SER A 130 -14.89 6.89 7.44
N GLY A 131 -13.85 6.80 8.26
CA GLY A 131 -13.93 6.66 9.72
C GLY A 131 -13.71 7.95 10.51
N ALA A 132 -13.41 9.08 9.85
CA ALA A 132 -13.19 10.35 10.54
C ALA A 132 -14.47 10.81 11.27
N PRO A 133 -14.40 11.23 12.55
CA PRO A 133 -15.54 11.80 13.24
C PRO A 133 -16.07 12.99 12.43
N ARG A 134 -17.35 12.98 12.05
CA ARG A 134 -17.98 14.18 11.53
C ARG A 134 -17.85 15.25 12.62
N ALA A 135 -17.22 16.37 12.30
CA ALA A 135 -17.20 17.53 13.18
C ALA A 135 -18.63 17.78 13.66
N ALA A 136 -18.83 17.77 14.98
CA ALA A 136 -20.14 18.03 15.56
C ALA A 136 -20.63 19.39 15.02
N PRO A 137 -21.90 19.50 14.59
CA PRO A 137 -22.44 20.77 14.17
C PRO A 137 -22.21 21.79 15.29
N ALA A 138 -21.66 22.96 14.93
CA ALA A 138 -21.39 24.03 15.88
C ALA A 138 -22.66 24.28 16.71
N GLN A 139 -22.55 24.13 18.04
CA GLN A 139 -23.67 24.40 18.92
C GLN A 139 -24.10 25.86 18.70
N PRO A 140 -25.41 26.13 18.53
CA PRO A 140 -25.88 27.50 18.38
C PRO A 140 -25.45 28.30 19.60
N LYS A 141 -24.82 29.46 19.36
CA LYS A 141 -24.46 30.39 20.43
C LYS A 141 -25.72 30.68 21.25
N PRO A 142 -25.69 30.59 22.59
CA PRO A 142 -26.81 31.03 23.40
C PRO A 142 -27.05 32.51 23.11
N GLU A 143 -28.26 32.84 22.66
CA GLU A 143 -28.69 34.22 22.52
C GLU A 143 -28.64 34.85 23.92
N ALA A 144 -27.79 35.86 24.07
CA ALA A 144 -27.77 36.68 25.27
C ALA A 144 -29.12 37.41 25.33
N GLY A 145 -29.82 37.23 26.46
CA GLY A 145 -31.14 37.78 26.72
C GLY A 145 -31.20 39.29 26.86
#